data_AF-A0A1G2HXQ6-F1
#
_entry.id   AF-A0A1G2HXQ6-F1
#
_cell.length_a   1.000
_cell.length_b   1.000
_cell.length_c   1.000
_cell.angle_alpha   90.00
_cell.angle_beta   90.00
_cell.angle_gamma   90.00
#
_symmetry.space_group_name_H-M   'P 1'
#
loop_
_entity.id
_entity.type
_entity.pdbx_description
1 polymer ?
#
loop_
_entity_poly.entity_id
_entity_poly.type
_entity_poly.pdbx_seq_one_letter_code
_entity_poly.pdbx_strand_id
1 'polypeptide(L)'
;MNKKELYYTVIISLALLPIVISAQVPINVPNILNNVKIILFQVFNGLVVIMVVYAAIKYLTAKGEPSKIAEANKALTWAVVGVAVGLLANFASAFVNWLLTNTNPNP
;
A
#
# COMPACT_ATOMS: atom_id res chain seq x y z
N MET A 1 1.14 -29.96 -2.27
CA MET A 1 0.57 -28.60 -2.41
C MET A 1 0.83 -28.11 -3.84
N ASN A 2 -0.22 -27.80 -4.61
CA ASN A 2 -0.06 -27.40 -6.01
C ASN A 2 0.37 -25.93 -6.09
N LYS A 3 1.23 -25.57 -7.05
CA LYS A 3 1.79 -24.20 -7.20
C LYS A 3 0.72 -23.11 -7.33
N LYS A 4 -0.45 -23.47 -7.88
CA LYS A 4 -1.64 -22.61 -7.97
C LYS A 4 -2.28 -22.33 -6.60
N GLU A 5 -2.36 -23.33 -5.72
CA GLU A 5 -2.91 -23.18 -4.36
C GLU A 5 -2.00 -22.32 -3.48
N LEU A 6 -0.68 -22.47 -3.65
CA LEU A 6 0.31 -21.62 -2.97
C LEU A 6 0.17 -20.16 -3.37
N TYR A 7 -0.13 -19.88 -4.64
CA TYR A 7 -0.30 -18.51 -5.09
C TYR A 7 -1.53 -17.82 -4.48
N TYR A 8 -2.68 -18.49 -4.51
CA TYR A 8 -3.92 -17.90 -3.99
C TYR A 8 -3.85 -17.66 -2.47
N THR A 9 -3.24 -18.57 -1.72
CA THR A 9 -3.05 -18.41 -0.27
C THR A 9 -2.10 -17.27 0.08
N VAL A 10 -1.04 -17.06 -0.71
CA VAL A 10 -0.14 -15.90 -0.55
C VAL A 10 -0.86 -14.59 -0.87
N ILE A 11 -1.69 -14.52 -1.92
CA ILE A 11 -2.51 -13.31 -2.18
C ILE A 11 -3.48 -13.04 -1.05
N ILE A 12 -4.20 -14.06 -0.60
CA ILE A 12 -5.25 -13.91 0.42
C ILE A 12 -4.64 -13.45 1.74
N SER A 13 -3.53 -14.06 2.19
CA SER A 13 -2.84 -13.64 3.41
C SER A 13 -2.32 -12.21 3.33
N LEU A 14 -1.75 -11.83 2.18
CA LEU A 14 -1.22 -10.50 1.94
C LEU A 14 -2.33 -9.42 1.86
N ALA A 15 -3.50 -9.79 1.33
CA ALA A 15 -4.68 -8.94 1.28
C ALA A 15 -5.37 -8.76 2.64
N LEU A 16 -5.15 -9.68 3.60
CA LEU A 16 -5.70 -9.61 4.96
C LEU A 16 -4.80 -8.84 5.93
N LEU A 17 -3.50 -8.68 5.66
CA LEU A 17 -2.60 -7.86 6.48
C LEU A 17 -3.14 -6.45 6.80
N PRO A 18 -3.73 -5.68 5.85
CA PRO A 18 -4.23 -4.34 6.12
C PRO A 18 -5.36 -4.32 7.15
N ILE A 19 -6.20 -5.36 7.14
CA ILE A 19 -7.37 -5.48 8.03
C ILE A 19 -6.89 -5.68 9.49
N VAL A 20 -5.83 -6.46 9.70
CA VAL A 20 -5.28 -6.70 11.04
C VAL A 20 -4.68 -5.43 11.66
N ILE A 21 -4.01 -4.60 10.85
CA ILE A 21 -3.41 -3.34 11.33
C ILE A 21 -4.49 -2.29 11.63
N SER A 22 -5.67 -2.37 10.98
CA SER A 22 -6.80 -1.46 11.23
C SER A 22 -7.58 -1.74 12.52
N ALA A 23 -7.43 -2.93 13.13
CA ALA A 23 -8.19 -3.34 14.32
C ALA A 23 -7.69 -2.74 15.64
N GLN A 24 -6.51 -2.08 15.67
CA GLN A 24 -5.83 -1.67 16.90
C GLN A 24 -5.83 -0.15 17.14
N VAL A 25 -6.77 0.61 16.55
CA VAL A 25 -6.79 2.07 16.70
C VAL A 25 -7.78 2.49 17.81
N PRO A 26 -7.32 2.89 19.01
CA PRO A 26 -8.21 3.39 20.06
C PRO A 26 -8.89 4.71 19.64
N ILE A 27 -10.21 4.79 19.82
CA ILE A 27 -11.01 5.95 19.41
C ILE A 27 -10.98 7.01 20.53
N ASN A 28 -10.33 8.14 20.26
CA ASN A 28 -10.34 9.34 21.11
C ASN A 28 -10.85 10.54 20.28
N VAL A 29 -11.68 11.42 20.84
CA VAL A 29 -12.46 12.43 20.07
C VAL A 29 -11.60 13.45 19.30
N PRO A 30 -10.48 13.98 19.80
CA PRO A 30 -9.53 14.77 19.00
C PRO A 30 -8.80 13.96 17.92
N ASN A 31 -8.78 12.63 18.06
CA ASN A 31 -8.06 11.71 17.19
C ASN A 31 -8.89 11.20 16.02
N ILE A 32 -10.18 11.56 15.88
CA ILE A 32 -11.02 11.03 14.81
C ILE A 32 -10.44 11.34 13.43
N LEU A 33 -9.96 12.57 13.22
CA LEU A 33 -9.33 12.96 11.96
C LEU A 33 -8.04 12.17 11.70
N ASN A 34 -7.27 11.91 12.75
CA ASN A 34 -6.03 11.14 12.64
C ASN A 34 -6.31 9.64 12.40
N ASN A 35 -7.33 9.10 13.06
CA ASN A 35 -7.76 7.72 12.92
C ASN A 35 -8.32 7.46 11.50
N VAL A 36 -9.09 8.39 10.94
CA VAL A 36 -9.56 8.31 9.55
C VAL A 36 -8.39 8.33 8.57
N LYS A 37 -7.39 9.20 8.79
CA LYS A 37 -6.18 9.22 7.97
C LYS A 37 -5.42 7.90 8.03
N ILE A 38 -5.23 7.33 9.22
CA ILE A 38 -4.54 6.05 9.42
C ILE A 38 -5.26 4.93 8.69
N ILE A 39 -6.59 4.82 8.84
CA ILE A 39 -7.39 3.79 8.17
C ILE A 39 -7.29 3.94 6.64
N LEU A 40 -7.39 5.16 6.11
CA LEU A 40 -7.28 5.40 4.68
C LEU A 40 -5.89 5.04 4.13
N PHE A 41 -4.84 5.40 4.87
CA PHE A 41 -3.47 5.03 4.52
C PHE A 41 -3.22 3.52 4.56
N GLN A 42 -3.82 2.81 5.52
CA GLN A 42 -3.69 1.36 5.64
C GLN A 42 -4.38 0.64 4.47
N VAL A 43 -5.60 1.05 4.12
CA VAL A 43 -6.33 0.49 2.96
C VAL A 43 -5.54 0.76 1.67
N PHE A 44 -5.01 1.97 1.51
CA PHE A 44 -4.16 2.31 0.36
C PHE A 44 -2.92 1.40 0.27
N ASN A 45 -2.17 1.25 1.37
CA ASN A 45 -0.98 0.38 1.39
C ASN A 45 -1.32 -1.08 1.07
N GLY A 46 -2.44 -1.59 1.61
CA GLY A 46 -2.93 -2.92 1.27
C GLY A 46 -3.21 -3.12 -0.22
N LEU A 47 -3.85 -2.13 -0.83
CA LEU A 47 -4.19 -2.16 -2.25
C LEU A 47 -2.94 -2.10 -3.14
N VAL A 48 -1.94 -1.30 -2.76
CA VAL A 48 -0.64 -1.24 -3.45
C VAL A 48 0.03 -2.62 -3.46
N VAL A 49 0.02 -3.31 -2.32
CA VAL A 49 0.64 -4.63 -2.22
C VAL A 49 -0.06 -5.68 -3.11
N ILE A 50 -1.39 -5.65 -3.20
CA ILE A 50 -2.16 -6.53 -4.10
C ILE A 50 -1.81 -6.24 -5.57
N MET A 51 -1.72 -4.96 -5.95
CA MET A 51 -1.34 -4.54 -7.31
C MET A 51 0.05 -5.03 -7.70
N VAL A 52 1.02 -4.98 -6.79
CA VAL A 52 2.39 -5.50 -7.02
C VAL A 52 2.35 -7.00 -7.30
N VAL A 53 1.62 -7.78 -6.50
CA VAL A 53 1.52 -9.23 -6.69
C VAL A 53 0.80 -9.59 -7.99
N TYR A 54 -0.24 -8.84 -8.34
CA TYR A 54 -0.92 -9.01 -9.63
C TYR A 54 0.02 -8.75 -10.81
N ALA A 55 0.79 -7.65 -10.76
CA ALA A 55 1.78 -7.32 -11.78
C ALA A 55 2.86 -8.42 -11.90
N ALA A 56 3.38 -8.92 -10.77
CA ALA A 56 4.38 -9.98 -10.75
C ALA A 56 3.90 -11.24 -11.48
N ILE A 57 2.62 -11.61 -11.35
CA ILE A 57 2.13 -12.87 -11.94
C ILE A 57 1.64 -12.72 -13.35
N LYS A 58 1.18 -11.53 -13.71
CA LYS A 58 1.07 -11.16 -15.12
C LYS A 58 2.43 -11.27 -15.83
N TYR A 59 3.52 -10.87 -15.17
CA TYR A 59 4.88 -10.99 -15.68
C TYR A 59 5.31 -12.47 -15.84
N LEU A 60 5.07 -13.31 -14.82
CA LEU A 60 5.41 -14.73 -14.87
C LEU A 60 4.59 -15.51 -15.91
N THR A 61 3.36 -15.07 -16.19
CA THR A 61 2.45 -15.74 -17.14
C THR A 61 2.67 -15.30 -18.59
N ALA A 62 3.41 -14.20 -18.81
CA ALA A 62 3.60 -13.64 -20.15
C ALA A 62 4.41 -14.54 -21.10
N LYS A 63 5.18 -15.53 -20.60
CA LYS A 63 5.84 -16.62 -21.37
C LYS A 63 6.56 -16.18 -22.68
N GLY A 64 7.05 -14.94 -22.76
CA GLY A 64 7.73 -14.43 -23.96
C GLY A 64 6.83 -13.80 -25.02
N GLU A 65 5.51 -13.74 -24.82
CA GLU A 65 4.60 -13.03 -25.71
C GLU A 65 4.75 -11.50 -25.56
N PRO A 66 5.14 -10.77 -26.61
CA PRO A 66 5.45 -9.34 -26.51
C PRO A 66 4.24 -8.51 -26.05
N SER A 67 3.02 -8.90 -26.43
CA SER A 67 1.79 -8.23 -26.01
C SER A 67 1.56 -8.31 -24.49
N LYS A 68 1.72 -9.51 -23.90
CA LYS A 68 1.54 -9.72 -22.46
C LYS A 68 2.66 -9.11 -21.62
N ILE A 69 3.88 -9.06 -22.16
CA ILE A 69 5.01 -8.37 -21.54
C ILE A 69 4.75 -6.85 -21.48
N ALA A 70 4.22 -6.26 -22.56
CA ALA A 70 3.87 -4.83 -22.57
C ALA A 70 2.82 -4.49 -21.51
N GLU A 71 1.80 -5.32 -21.34
CA GLU A 71 0.82 -5.14 -20.28
C GLU A 71 1.39 -5.37 -18.87
N ALA A 72 2.28 -6.34 -18.70
CA ALA A 72 2.92 -6.61 -17.41
C ALA A 72 3.85 -5.46 -17.00
N ASN A 73 4.57 -4.85 -17.95
CA ASN A 73 5.37 -3.64 -17.73
C ASN A 73 4.49 -2.47 -17.28
N LYS A 74 3.34 -2.23 -17.93
CA LYS A 74 2.40 -1.19 -17.50
C LYS A 74 1.92 -1.42 -16.06
N ALA A 75 1.54 -2.66 -15.74
CA ALA A 75 1.10 -3.01 -14.39
C ALA A 75 2.21 -2.81 -13.36
N LEU A 76 3.46 -3.16 -13.70
CA LEU A 76 4.62 -2.96 -12.83
C LEU A 76 4.92 -1.47 -12.61
N THR A 77 4.85 -0.64 -13.66
CA THR A 77 5.04 0.81 -13.52
C THR A 77 4.01 1.42 -12.58
N TRP A 78 2.73 1.04 -12.72
CA TRP A 78 1.68 1.50 -11.81
C TRP A 78 1.91 1.04 -10.36
N ALA A 79 2.41 -0.18 -10.17
CA ALA A 79 2.78 -0.69 -8.85
C ALA A 79 3.93 0.11 -8.23
N VAL A 80 4.98 0.41 -8.99
CA VAL A 80 6.12 1.25 -8.55
C VAL A 80 5.66 2.66 -8.21
N VAL A 81 4.79 3.25 -9.02
CA VAL A 81 4.20 4.58 -8.75
C VAL A 81 3.39 4.55 -7.46
N GLY A 82 2.60 3.51 -7.21
CA GLY A 82 1.85 3.34 -5.96
C GLY A 82 2.75 3.32 -4.72
N VAL A 83 3.87 2.60 -4.79
CA VAL A 83 4.88 2.58 -3.71
C VAL A 83 5.54 3.96 -3.52
N ALA A 84 5.91 4.62 -4.63
CA ALA A 84 6.51 5.96 -4.59
C ALA A 84 5.57 7.00 -3.96
N VAL A 85 4.28 6.96 -4.30
CA VAL A 85 3.26 7.84 -3.69
C VAL A 85 3.12 7.56 -2.20
N GLY A 86 3.11 6.30 -1.78
CA GLY A 86 3.08 5.94 -0.35
C GLY A 86 4.27 6.51 0.43
N LEU A 87 5.47 6.41 -0.13
CA LEU A 87 6.69 7.00 0.43
C LEU A 87 6.60 8.53 0.54
N LEU A 88 6.17 9.20 -0.54
CA LEU A 88 6.02 10.66 -0.55
C LEU A 88 5.00 11.15 0.48
N ALA A 89 3.93 10.41 0.69
CA ALA A 89 2.90 10.76 1.66
C ALA A 89 3.42 10.69 3.11
N ASN A 90 4.41 9.82 3.38
CA ASN A 90 5.13 9.78 4.66
C ASN A 90 6.04 11.02 4.83
N PHE A 91 6.76 11.42 3.78
CA PHE A 91 7.57 12.65 3.76
C PHE A 91 6.71 13.91 3.98
N ALA A 92 5.57 14.01 3.30
CA ALA A 92 4.65 15.13 3.45
C ALA A 92 4.12 15.26 4.89
N SER A 93 3.80 14.13 5.53
CA SER A 93 3.34 14.12 6.93
C SER A 93 4.44 14.57 7.88
N ALA A 94 5.67 14.13 7.68
CA ALA A 94 6.83 14.57 8.46
C ALA A 94 7.09 16.07 8.27
N PHE A 95 6.95 16.58 7.05
CA PHE A 95 7.12 17.99 6.74
C PHE A 95 6.03 18.86 7.39
N VAL A 96 4.77 18.44 7.34
CA VAL A 96 3.68 19.15 8.02
C VAL A 96 3.91 19.18 9.53
N ASN A 97 4.29 18.06 10.13
CA ASN A 97 4.62 18.03 11.56
C ASN A 97 5.80 18.97 11.88
N TRP A 98 6.84 19.00 11.05
CA TRP A 98 7.96 19.93 11.21
C TRP A 98 7.52 21.40 11.14
N LEU A 99 6.60 21.75 10.22
CA LEU A 99 6.03 23.10 10.18
C LEU A 99 5.21 23.42 11.44
N LEU A 100 4.38 22.49 11.90
CA LEU A 100 3.51 22.68 13.07
C LEU A 100 4.32 22.76 14.37
N THR A 101 5.41 22.00 14.52
CA THR A 101 6.29 22.05 15.69
C THR A 101 7.12 23.33 15.74
N ASN A 102 7.57 23.86 14.60
CA ASN A 102 8.34 25.12 14.57
C ASN A 102 7.46 26.38 14.73
N THR A 103 6.14 26.26 14.50
CA THR A 103 5.18 27.38 14.62
C THR A 103 4.46 27.43 15.96
N ASN A 104 4.52 26.35 16.76
CA ASN A 104 4.03 26.33 18.13
C ASN A 104 5.14 25.90 19.11
N PRO A 105 6.07 26.80 19.46
CA PRO A 105 6.91 26.60 20.62
C PRO A 105 6.04 26.89 21.85
N ASN A 106 5.49 25.88 22.50
CA ASN A 106 5.01 26.06 23.86
C ASN A 106 5.65 24.99 24.76
N PRO A 107 6.04 25.39 25.99
CA PRO A 107 7.05 24.70 26.81
C PRO A 107 6.68 23.28 27.23
#